data_AF-K7YSC7-F1
#
_entry.id   AF-K7YSC7-F1
#
_cell.length_a   1.000
_cell.length_b   1.000
_cell.length_c   1.000
_cell.angle_alpha   90.00
_cell.angle_beta   90.00
_cell.angle_gamma   90.00
#
_symmetry.space_group_name_H-M   'P 1'
#
loop_
_entity.id
_entity.type
_entity.pdbx_description
1 polymer ?
#
loop_
_entity_poly.entity_id
_entity_poly.type
_entity_poly.pdbx_seq_one_letter_code
_entity_poly.pdbx_strand_id
1 'polypeptide(L)'
;MEQEEQILWGTTLFSLDVKEDQHVRHYKWRLLVLITLLTGLLMWTYSFISLFFVDNPTLAQIGFSCSIVHAFSPLIYRWSRSMSLAAYSMVTSGMIFQFSFSYFTGGFFSPTLIWFAVLPLIVGLLTSRVHAVFWTFLSVGAYMLMFLLQSKGLVPESSISELGRTLAQFMIGLGLIGLVGGFTVFFLELAYFYHHKPKDS
;
A
#
# COMPACT_ATOMS: atom_id res chain seq x y z
N MET A 1 29.95 21.77 23.61
CA MET A 1 29.34 21.36 22.33
C MET A 1 28.33 20.23 22.46
N GLU A 2 27.93 19.77 23.64
CA GLU A 2 26.77 18.85 23.78
C GLU A 2 25.47 19.44 23.19
N GLN A 3 25.38 20.78 23.07
CA GLN A 3 24.28 21.50 22.43
C GLN A 3 24.38 21.53 20.89
N GLU A 4 25.57 21.37 20.29
CA GLU A 4 25.77 21.19 18.83
C GLU A 4 25.62 19.71 18.44
N GLU A 5 25.93 18.81 19.37
CA GLU A 5 25.66 17.38 19.29
C GLU A 5 24.14 17.12 19.25
N GLN A 6 23.31 17.79 20.06
CA GLN A 6 21.83 17.75 19.94
C GLN A 6 21.28 18.43 18.67
N ILE A 7 21.97 19.43 18.10
CA ILE A 7 21.62 20.04 16.79
C ILE A 7 21.93 19.06 15.64
N LEU A 8 22.93 18.17 15.81
CA LEU A 8 23.28 17.03 14.95
C LEU A 8 22.26 15.88 15.02
N TRP A 9 21.59 15.70 16.17
CA TRP A 9 20.49 14.73 16.33
C TRP A 9 19.16 15.23 15.72
N GLY A 10 18.92 16.55 15.68
CA GLY A 10 17.67 17.17 15.20
C GLY A 10 17.59 17.53 13.71
N THR A 11 18.70 17.57 12.97
CA THR A 11 18.73 17.95 11.54
C THR A 11 18.68 16.76 10.59
N THR A 12 19.03 15.57 11.06
CA THR A 12 19.17 14.33 10.29
C THR A 12 18.37 13.18 10.90
N LEU A 13 17.20 13.42 11.51
CA LEU A 13 16.39 12.32 12.07
C LEU A 13 15.66 11.53 10.96
N PHE A 14 16.51 10.86 10.17
CA PHE A 14 16.39 9.90 9.06
C PHE A 14 16.56 10.37 7.60
N SER A 15 17.49 11.28 7.31
CA SER A 15 17.96 11.45 5.91
C SER A 15 19.43 11.87 5.90
N LEU A 16 20.30 10.88 5.71
CA LEU A 16 21.35 11.06 4.72
C LEU A 16 20.63 10.95 3.38
N ASP A 17 20.71 11.99 2.55
CA ASP A 17 20.22 11.94 1.18
C ASP A 17 21.11 10.93 0.43
N VAL A 18 20.71 9.65 0.47
CA VAL A 18 21.44 8.59 -0.23
C VAL A 18 21.29 8.92 -1.71
N LYS A 19 22.36 9.43 -2.32
CA LYS A 19 22.39 9.71 -3.75
C LYS A 19 21.89 8.46 -4.48
N GLU A 20 20.80 8.61 -5.23
CA GLU A 20 20.23 7.51 -6.00
C GLU A 20 21.19 7.15 -7.14
N ASP A 21 22.03 6.15 -6.90
CA ASP A 21 22.85 5.57 -7.95
C ASP A 21 22.00 4.71 -8.91
N GLN A 22 22.63 4.19 -9.96
CA GLN A 22 21.95 3.32 -10.91
C GLN A 22 21.46 2.01 -10.26
N HIS A 23 22.17 1.47 -9.27
CA HIS A 23 21.78 0.23 -8.59
C HIS A 23 20.53 0.42 -7.75
N VAL A 24 20.43 1.50 -6.97
CA VAL A 24 19.24 1.89 -6.18
C VAL A 24 18.03 2.05 -7.09
N ARG A 25 18.18 2.70 -8.26
CA ARG A 25 17.08 2.85 -9.22
C ARG A 25 16.61 1.53 -9.82
N HIS A 26 17.52 0.62 -10.17
CA HIS A 26 17.17 -0.72 -10.64
C HIS A 26 16.48 -1.55 -9.56
N TYR A 27 16.94 -1.42 -8.33
CA TYR A 27 16.35 -2.08 -7.18
C TYR A 27 14.92 -1.60 -6.92
N LYS A 28 14.72 -0.27 -6.79
CA LYS A 28 13.38 0.32 -6.62
C LYS A 28 12.44 -0.05 -7.76
N TRP A 29 12.93 -0.13 -9.00
CA TRP A 29 12.14 -0.61 -10.13
C TRP A 29 11.65 -2.05 -9.95
N ARG A 30 12.54 -2.98 -9.59
CA ARG A 30 12.18 -4.39 -9.34
C ARG A 30 11.19 -4.50 -8.19
N LEU A 31 11.40 -3.72 -7.13
CA LEU A 31 10.51 -3.68 -5.97
C LEU A 31 9.13 -3.15 -6.36
N LEU A 32 9.04 -2.08 -7.15
CA LEU A 32 7.77 -1.56 -7.66
C LEU A 32 7.01 -2.63 -8.45
N VAL A 33 7.69 -3.31 -9.39
CA VAL A 33 7.07 -4.38 -10.20
C VAL A 33 6.57 -5.52 -9.31
N LEU A 34 7.39 -5.98 -8.35
CA LEU A 34 7.02 -7.05 -7.44
C LEU A 34 5.79 -6.68 -6.60
N ILE A 35 5.81 -5.50 -5.97
CA ILE A 35 4.68 -5.01 -5.18
C ILE A 35 3.44 -4.91 -6.07
N THR A 36 3.55 -4.27 -7.24
CA THR A 36 2.42 -4.14 -8.17
C THR A 36 1.82 -5.48 -8.56
N LEU A 37 2.63 -6.51 -8.81
CA LEU A 37 2.12 -7.84 -9.16
C LEU A 37 1.42 -8.51 -7.99
N LEU A 38 2.01 -8.46 -6.79
CA LEU A 38 1.45 -9.08 -5.59
C LEU A 38 0.15 -8.40 -5.15
N THR A 39 0.16 -7.08 -4.99
CA THR A 39 -1.04 -6.33 -4.59
C THR A 39 -2.06 -6.26 -5.73
N GLY A 40 -1.60 -6.24 -6.98
CA GLY A 40 -2.46 -6.29 -8.16
C GLY A 40 -3.25 -7.58 -8.23
N LEU A 41 -2.61 -8.74 -8.02
CA LEU A 41 -3.30 -10.04 -7.97
C LEU A 41 -4.44 -10.02 -6.95
N LEU A 42 -4.17 -9.53 -5.73
CA LEU A 42 -5.18 -9.38 -4.69
C LEU A 42 -6.32 -8.45 -5.13
N MET A 43 -6.00 -7.27 -5.69
CA MET A 43 -7.02 -6.34 -6.17
C MET A 43 -7.90 -6.96 -7.26
N TRP A 44 -7.33 -7.67 -8.23
CA TRP A 44 -8.11 -8.39 -9.26
C TRP A 44 -9.02 -9.43 -8.64
N THR A 45 -8.54 -10.23 -7.68
CA THR A 45 -9.38 -11.21 -6.98
C THR A 45 -10.57 -10.53 -6.29
N TYR A 46 -10.35 -9.42 -5.57
CA TYR A 46 -11.47 -8.70 -4.95
C TYR A 46 -12.41 -8.05 -5.99
N SER A 47 -11.90 -7.58 -7.13
CA SER A 47 -12.76 -7.08 -8.22
C SER A 47 -13.67 -8.19 -8.75
N PHE A 48 -13.15 -9.40 -8.94
CA PHE A 48 -13.98 -10.56 -9.28
C PHE A 48 -14.96 -10.92 -8.16
N ILE A 49 -14.53 -10.86 -6.89
CA ILE A 49 -15.45 -11.07 -5.76
C ILE A 49 -16.60 -10.07 -5.81
N SER A 50 -16.31 -8.79 -6.05
CA SER A 50 -17.34 -7.77 -6.17
C SER A 50 -18.26 -7.94 -7.37
N LEU A 51 -17.78 -8.54 -8.47
CA LEU A 51 -18.59 -8.81 -9.64
C LEU A 51 -19.61 -9.94 -9.42
N PHE A 52 -19.20 -10.98 -8.70
CA PHE A 52 -20.01 -12.20 -8.56
C PHE A 52 -20.77 -12.32 -7.23
N PHE A 53 -20.32 -11.64 -6.18
CA PHE A 53 -20.82 -11.85 -4.82
C PHE A 53 -21.32 -10.59 -4.12
N VAL A 54 -21.28 -9.43 -4.79
CA VAL A 54 -21.78 -8.16 -4.27
C VAL A 54 -22.89 -7.66 -5.16
N ASP A 55 -24.06 -7.37 -4.60
CA ASP A 55 -25.25 -7.02 -5.38
C ASP A 55 -25.14 -5.66 -6.09
N ASN A 56 -24.20 -4.81 -5.66
CA ASN A 56 -24.00 -3.48 -6.23
C ASN A 56 -22.93 -3.47 -7.34
N PRO A 57 -23.31 -3.27 -8.62
CA PRO A 57 -22.36 -3.31 -9.75
C PRO A 57 -21.35 -2.15 -9.74
N THR A 58 -21.63 -1.05 -9.03
CA THR A 58 -20.72 0.09 -8.90
C THR A 58 -19.41 -0.32 -8.24
N LEU A 59 -19.46 -1.24 -7.25
CA LEU A 59 -18.23 -1.69 -6.60
C LEU A 59 -17.32 -2.44 -7.58
N ALA A 60 -17.89 -3.31 -8.42
CA ALA A 60 -17.13 -4.02 -9.44
C ALA A 60 -16.47 -3.06 -10.44
N GLN A 61 -17.20 -2.05 -10.89
CA GLN A 61 -16.66 -1.02 -11.78
C GLN A 61 -15.49 -0.27 -11.14
N ILE A 62 -15.64 0.20 -9.90
CA ILE A 62 -14.56 0.84 -9.14
C ILE A 62 -13.36 -0.11 -9.02
N GLY A 63 -13.61 -1.37 -8.67
CA GLY A 63 -12.58 -2.38 -8.53
C GLY A 63 -11.78 -2.61 -9.80
N PHE A 64 -12.44 -2.85 -10.93
CA PHE A 64 -11.75 -3.04 -12.20
C PHE A 64 -10.99 -1.77 -12.63
N SER A 65 -11.58 -0.59 -12.51
CA SER A 65 -10.90 0.67 -12.83
C SER A 65 -9.65 0.89 -11.97
N CYS A 66 -9.75 0.67 -10.66
CA CYS A 66 -8.62 0.81 -9.75
C CYS A 66 -7.53 -0.23 -10.03
N SER A 67 -7.90 -1.50 -10.28
CA SER A 67 -6.94 -2.57 -10.62
C SER A 67 -6.19 -2.28 -11.92
N ILE A 68 -6.86 -1.70 -12.91
CA ILE A 68 -6.22 -1.27 -14.16
C ILE A 68 -5.21 -0.15 -13.88
N VAL A 69 -5.63 0.94 -13.22
CA VAL A 69 -4.74 2.06 -12.87
C VAL A 69 -3.54 1.57 -12.06
N HIS A 70 -3.78 0.71 -11.07
CA HIS A 70 -2.75 0.09 -10.26
C HIS A 70 -1.73 -0.68 -11.11
N ALA A 71 -2.19 -1.53 -12.05
CA ALA A 71 -1.32 -2.30 -12.94
C ALA A 71 -0.48 -1.44 -13.89
N PHE A 72 -0.90 -0.20 -14.19
CA PHE A 72 -0.14 0.75 -15.01
C PHE A 72 1.00 1.44 -14.25
N SER A 73 1.10 1.30 -12.92
CA SER A 73 2.12 2.01 -12.11
C SER A 73 3.57 1.79 -12.58
N PRO A 74 4.02 0.56 -12.95
CA PRO A 74 5.34 0.37 -13.53
C PRO A 74 5.54 1.10 -14.87
N LEU A 75 4.52 1.17 -15.72
CA LEU A 75 4.58 1.93 -16.97
C LEU A 75 4.68 3.43 -16.71
N ILE A 76 3.93 3.93 -15.72
CA ILE A 76 4.04 5.33 -15.25
C ILE A 76 5.47 5.64 -14.81
N TYR A 77 6.13 4.76 -14.05
CA TYR A 77 7.54 4.95 -13.69
C TYR A 77 8.45 4.94 -14.92
N ARG A 78 8.24 4.01 -15.86
CA ARG A 78 9.07 3.91 -17.07
C ARG A 78 9.04 5.19 -17.89
N TRP A 79 7.88 5.83 -17.99
CA TRP A 79 7.71 7.07 -18.76
C TRP A 79 8.12 8.32 -17.98
N SER A 80 7.66 8.47 -16.73
CA SER A 80 7.91 9.69 -15.95
C SER A 80 9.29 9.73 -15.30
N ARG A 81 9.92 8.55 -15.11
CA ARG A 81 11.12 8.37 -14.27
C ARG A 81 10.95 8.83 -12.82
N SER A 82 9.71 9.06 -12.37
CA SER A 82 9.39 9.48 -11.00
C SER A 82 8.82 8.31 -10.20
N MET A 83 9.59 7.83 -9.21
CA MET A 83 9.15 6.76 -8.33
C MET A 83 7.97 7.19 -7.45
N SER A 84 7.95 8.45 -7.00
CA SER A 84 6.84 8.99 -6.21
C SER A 84 5.53 9.01 -7.00
N LEU A 85 5.56 9.41 -8.27
CA LEU A 85 4.36 9.42 -9.11
C LEU A 85 3.80 8.01 -9.31
N ALA A 86 4.68 7.04 -9.61
CA ALA A 86 4.29 5.65 -9.80
C ALA A 86 3.75 5.02 -8.50
N ALA A 87 4.44 5.22 -7.38
CA ALA A 87 3.99 4.73 -6.08
C ALA A 87 2.63 5.34 -5.69
N TYR A 88 2.44 6.65 -5.89
CA TYR A 88 1.19 7.33 -5.58
C TYR A 88 0.03 6.84 -6.43
N SER A 89 0.25 6.61 -7.73
CA SER A 89 -0.78 6.02 -8.60
C SER A 89 -1.22 4.63 -8.10
N MET A 90 -0.25 3.81 -7.73
CA MET A 90 -0.48 2.46 -7.17
C MET A 90 -1.26 2.52 -5.84
N VAL A 91 -0.80 3.29 -4.86
CA VAL A 91 -1.44 3.28 -3.53
C VAL A 91 -2.74 4.07 -3.48
N THR A 92 -2.93 5.08 -4.33
CA THR A 92 -4.20 5.83 -4.40
C THR A 92 -5.31 4.96 -4.99
N SER A 93 -5.01 4.23 -6.07
CA SER A 93 -5.97 3.27 -6.63
C SER A 93 -6.31 2.15 -5.63
N GLY A 94 -5.30 1.65 -4.90
CA GLY A 94 -5.51 0.72 -3.79
C GLY A 94 -6.40 1.29 -2.67
N MET A 95 -6.15 2.52 -2.23
CA MET A 95 -6.92 3.19 -1.18
C MET A 95 -8.38 3.40 -1.58
N ILE A 96 -8.63 3.93 -2.78
CA ILE A 96 -9.99 4.14 -3.30
C ILE A 96 -10.74 2.81 -3.32
N PHE A 97 -10.10 1.78 -3.88
CA PHE A 97 -10.70 0.47 -3.95
C PHE A 97 -11.03 -0.11 -2.57
N GLN A 98 -10.08 -0.09 -1.63
CA GLN A 98 -10.28 -0.62 -0.27
C GLN A 98 -11.36 0.14 0.50
N PHE A 99 -11.37 1.48 0.37
CA PHE A 99 -12.39 2.31 1.00
C PHE A 99 -13.78 1.99 0.44
N SER A 100 -13.92 1.92 -0.88
CA SER A 100 -15.18 1.57 -1.54
C SER A 100 -15.61 0.15 -1.18
N PHE A 101 -14.70 -0.83 -1.24
CA PHE A 101 -15.00 -2.21 -0.87
C PHE A 101 -15.48 -2.29 0.57
N SER A 102 -14.80 -1.63 1.50
CA SER A 102 -15.23 -1.55 2.90
C SER A 102 -16.63 -0.94 3.02
N TYR A 103 -16.87 0.20 2.38
CA TYR A 103 -18.15 0.90 2.40
C TYR A 103 -19.33 0.01 1.99
N PHE A 104 -19.18 -0.80 0.94
CA PHE A 104 -20.25 -1.66 0.44
C PHE A 104 -20.36 -3.04 1.13
N THR A 105 -19.34 -3.48 1.88
CA THR A 105 -19.24 -4.85 2.40
C THR A 105 -19.22 -4.96 3.93
N GLY A 106 -19.58 -3.90 4.66
CA GLY A 106 -19.67 -3.92 6.12
C GLY A 106 -19.02 -2.73 6.84
N GLY A 107 -18.65 -1.68 6.11
CA GLY A 107 -18.12 -0.43 6.63
C GLY A 107 -16.88 -0.63 7.48
N PHE A 108 -16.93 -0.13 8.71
CA PHE A 108 -15.82 -0.20 9.66
C PHE A 108 -15.46 -1.63 10.08
N PHE A 109 -16.40 -2.57 9.99
CA PHE A 109 -16.17 -3.97 10.32
C PHE A 109 -15.61 -4.77 9.14
N SER A 110 -15.47 -4.16 7.96
CA SER A 110 -14.87 -4.83 6.81
C SER A 110 -13.40 -5.12 7.10
N PRO A 111 -12.96 -6.39 6.98
CA PRO A 111 -11.56 -6.74 7.22
C PRO A 111 -10.61 -6.09 6.21
N THR A 112 -11.12 -5.57 5.08
CA THR A 112 -10.30 -4.92 4.07
C THR A 112 -9.65 -3.61 4.52
N LEU A 113 -10.15 -2.97 5.59
CA LEU A 113 -9.55 -1.76 6.14
C LEU A 113 -8.13 -1.94 6.68
N ILE A 114 -7.75 -3.18 7.05
CA ILE A 114 -6.39 -3.48 7.54
C ILE A 114 -5.32 -3.07 6.52
N TRP A 115 -5.67 -3.07 5.23
CA TRP A 115 -4.75 -2.72 4.16
C TRP A 115 -4.33 -1.25 4.16
N PHE A 116 -5.06 -0.35 4.83
CA PHE A 116 -4.62 1.03 5.01
C PHE A 116 -3.29 1.13 5.78
N ALA A 117 -2.97 0.16 6.65
CA ALA A 117 -1.68 0.10 7.33
C ALA A 117 -0.52 -0.24 6.38
N VAL A 118 -0.80 -0.88 5.25
CA VAL A 118 0.21 -1.30 4.26
C VAL A 118 0.60 -0.16 3.31
N LEU A 119 -0.30 0.78 3.04
CA LEU A 119 -0.06 1.89 2.11
C LEU A 119 1.16 2.76 2.49
N PRO A 120 1.29 3.29 3.73
CA PRO A 120 2.47 4.09 4.09
C PRO A 120 3.78 3.30 4.04
N LEU A 121 3.73 1.99 4.31
CA LEU A 121 4.89 1.10 4.19
C LEU A 121 5.37 1.01 2.74
N ILE A 122 4.46 0.72 1.80
CA ILE A 122 4.78 0.63 0.37
C ILE A 122 5.36 1.96 -0.12
N VAL A 123 4.73 3.09 0.23
CA VAL A 123 5.21 4.41 -0.17
C VAL A 123 6.59 4.67 0.42
N GLY A 124 6.81 4.41 1.71
CA GLY A 124 8.09 4.64 2.36
C GLY A 124 9.23 3.82 1.76
N LEU A 125 8.97 2.56 1.41
CA LEU A 125 9.95 1.67 0.79
C LEU A 125 10.36 2.13 -0.62
N LEU A 126 9.40 2.60 -1.41
CA LEU A 126 9.67 3.01 -2.79
C LEU A 126 10.21 4.44 -2.89
N THR A 127 9.81 5.33 -1.97
CA THR A 127 10.03 6.77 -2.12
C THR A 127 10.97 7.32 -1.04
N SER A 128 10.42 8.04 -0.05
CA SER A 128 11.13 8.66 1.05
C SER A 128 10.27 8.66 2.32
N ARG A 129 10.90 8.96 3.46
CA ARG A 129 10.23 9.08 4.76
C ARG A 129 9.10 10.13 4.76
N VAL A 130 9.28 11.24 4.03
CA VAL A 130 8.31 12.35 4.03
C VAL A 130 7.00 11.87 3.40
N HIS A 131 7.11 11.13 2.30
CA HIS A 131 5.97 10.50 1.66
C HIS A 131 5.33 9.43 2.55
N ALA A 132 6.13 8.62 3.27
CA ALA A 132 5.61 7.63 4.21
C ALA A 132 4.78 8.26 5.34
N VAL A 133 5.28 9.34 5.94
CA VAL A 133 4.57 10.09 7.00
C VAL A 133 3.29 10.70 6.45
N PHE A 134 3.35 11.33 5.27
CA PHE A 134 2.16 11.87 4.61
C PHE A 134 1.09 10.80 4.40
N TRP A 135 1.46 9.64 3.86
CA TRP A 135 0.53 8.53 3.64
C TRP A 135 0.06 7.88 4.93
N THR A 136 0.83 7.96 6.02
CA THR A 136 0.38 7.50 7.34
C THR A 136 -0.82 8.34 7.80
N PHE A 137 -0.72 9.67 7.72
CA PHE A 137 -1.83 10.55 8.06
C PHE A 137 -3.02 10.38 7.12
N LEU A 138 -2.78 10.17 5.83
CA LEU A 138 -3.86 9.92 4.87
C LEU A 138 -4.61 8.62 5.17
N SER A 139 -3.88 7.52 5.46
CA SER A 139 -4.45 6.24 5.87
C SER A 139 -5.24 6.33 7.17
N VAL A 140 -4.70 7.03 8.18
CA VAL A 140 -5.42 7.28 9.44
C VAL A 140 -6.69 8.07 9.17
N GLY A 141 -6.63 9.13 8.36
CA GLY A 141 -7.80 9.92 7.98
C GLY A 141 -8.88 9.09 7.29
N ALA A 142 -8.51 8.24 6.34
CA ALA A 142 -9.44 7.33 5.65
C ALA A 142 -10.08 6.31 6.62
N TYR A 143 -9.28 5.73 7.52
CA TYR A 143 -9.77 4.80 8.55
C TYR A 143 -10.77 5.49 9.51
N MET A 144 -10.41 6.68 9.99
CA MET A 144 -11.28 7.50 10.85
C MET A 144 -12.56 7.92 10.14
N LEU A 145 -12.48 8.27 8.84
CA LEU A 145 -13.67 8.60 8.06
C LEU A 145 -14.63 7.41 7.99
N MET A 146 -14.15 6.20 7.73
CA MET A 146 -14.99 5.00 7.72
C MET A 146 -15.63 4.73 9.09
N PHE A 147 -14.88 4.90 10.18
CA PHE A 147 -15.41 4.82 11.54
C PHE A 147 -16.55 5.82 11.77
N LEU A 148 -16.36 7.08 11.38
CA LEU A 148 -17.37 8.12 11.52
C LEU A 148 -18.62 7.83 10.68
N LEU A 149 -18.46 7.38 9.43
CA LEU A 149 -19.58 6.96 8.58
C LEU A 149 -20.36 5.82 9.24
N GLN A 150 -19.67 4.82 9.80
CA GLN A 150 -20.32 3.71 10.51
C GLN A 150 -21.08 4.20 11.74
N SER A 151 -20.47 5.05 12.57
CA SER A 151 -21.07 5.55 13.82
C SER A 151 -22.33 6.39 13.58
N LYS A 152 -22.44 7.02 12.41
CA LYS A 152 -23.59 7.83 12.00
C LYS A 152 -24.64 7.04 11.21
N GLY A 153 -24.46 5.74 10.99
CA GLY A 153 -25.35 4.93 10.16
C GLY A 153 -25.36 5.33 8.68
N LEU A 154 -24.28 5.95 8.19
CA LEU A 154 -24.13 6.37 6.79
C LEU A 154 -23.53 5.29 5.91
N VAL A 155 -23.03 4.20 6.49
CA VAL A 155 -22.61 3.01 5.74
C VAL A 155 -23.86 2.22 5.35
N PRO A 156 -24.03 1.85 4.07
CA PRO A 156 -25.15 1.02 3.65
C PRO A 156 -25.09 -0.37 4.29
N GLU A 157 -26.21 -1.08 4.27
CA GLU A 157 -26.20 -2.50 4.62
C GLU A 157 -25.25 -3.26 3.69
N SER A 158 -24.55 -4.23 4.27
CA SER A 158 -23.57 -5.05 3.56
C SER A 158 -24.24 -5.80 2.42
N SER A 159 -23.80 -5.54 1.19
CA SER A 159 -24.33 -6.21 -0.02
C SER A 159 -23.51 -7.43 -0.47
N ILE A 160 -22.53 -7.86 0.34
CA ILE A 160 -21.74 -9.07 0.05
C ILE A 160 -22.43 -10.32 0.60
N SER A 161 -22.51 -11.37 -0.22
CA SER A 161 -22.96 -12.70 0.19
C SER A 161 -22.01 -13.36 1.21
N GLU A 162 -22.50 -14.36 1.96
CA GLU A 162 -21.69 -15.09 2.96
C GLU A 162 -20.48 -15.82 2.35
N LEU A 163 -20.66 -16.44 1.17
CA LEU A 163 -19.55 -17.07 0.46
C LEU A 163 -18.53 -16.01 0.00
N GLY A 164 -18.99 -14.88 -0.54
CA GLY A 164 -18.12 -13.76 -0.91
C GLY A 164 -17.32 -13.21 0.27
N ARG A 165 -17.96 -13.07 1.44
CA ARG A 165 -17.32 -12.65 2.69
C ARG A 165 -16.23 -13.63 3.11
N THR A 166 -16.52 -14.93 3.07
CA THR A 166 -15.56 -16.00 3.41
C THR A 166 -14.35 -15.97 2.48
N LEU A 167 -14.58 -15.86 1.17
CA LEU A 167 -13.52 -15.74 0.16
C LEU A 167 -12.69 -14.47 0.35
N ALA A 168 -13.35 -13.32 0.58
CA ALA A 168 -12.65 -12.07 0.84
C ALA A 168 -11.74 -12.19 2.06
N GLN A 169 -12.24 -12.76 3.16
CA GLN A 169 -11.46 -12.94 4.38
C GLN A 169 -10.29 -13.91 4.21
N PHE A 170 -10.49 -15.01 3.47
CA PHE A 170 -9.41 -15.92 3.09
C PHE A 170 -8.32 -15.20 2.28
N MET A 171 -8.71 -14.36 1.31
CA MET A 171 -7.76 -13.58 0.49
C MET A 171 -7.03 -12.50 1.28
N ILE A 172 -7.68 -11.88 2.28
CA ILE A 172 -7.02 -10.94 3.19
C ILE A 172 -5.95 -11.67 4.00
N GLY A 173 -6.29 -12.85 4.55
CA GLY A 173 -5.34 -13.69 5.28
C GLY A 173 -4.13 -14.06 4.44
N LEU A 174 -4.35 -14.62 3.24
CA LEU A 174 -3.26 -14.98 2.32
C LEU A 174 -2.42 -13.76 1.92
N GLY A 175 -3.09 -12.65 1.60
CA GLY A 175 -2.41 -11.42 1.21
C GLY A 175 -1.53 -10.88 2.32
N LEU A 176 -2.04 -10.79 3.56
CA LEU A 176 -1.27 -10.29 4.70
C LEU A 176 -0.08 -11.20 5.01
N ILE A 177 -0.27 -12.52 5.02
CA ILE A 177 0.83 -13.49 5.23
C ILE A 177 1.90 -13.32 4.16
N GLY A 178 1.50 -13.26 2.88
CA GLY A 178 2.43 -13.10 1.76
C GLY A 178 3.20 -11.78 1.82
N LEU A 179 2.52 -10.68 2.15
CA LEU A 179 3.11 -9.36 2.18
C LEU A 179 4.02 -9.15 3.41
N VAL A 180 3.58 -9.57 4.60
CA VAL A 180 4.39 -9.49 5.82
C VAL A 180 5.61 -10.43 5.71
N GLY A 181 5.41 -11.67 5.25
CA GLY A 181 6.50 -12.61 5.00
C GLY A 181 7.49 -12.08 3.96
N GLY A 182 6.97 -11.55 2.85
CA GLY A 182 7.79 -10.94 1.79
C GLY A 182 8.61 -9.76 2.28
N PHE A 183 8.01 -8.84 3.05
CA PHE A 183 8.75 -7.72 3.64
C PHE A 183 9.76 -8.16 4.70
N THR A 184 9.46 -9.21 5.47
CA THR A 184 10.42 -9.75 6.45
C THR A 184 11.67 -10.27 5.75
N VAL A 185 11.52 -11.10 4.72
CA VAL A 185 12.64 -11.61 3.92
C VAL A 185 13.42 -10.45 3.29
N PHE A 186 12.71 -9.45 2.75
CA PHE A 186 13.31 -8.24 2.20
C PHE A 186 14.18 -7.48 3.20
N PHE A 187 13.68 -7.25 4.42
CA PHE A 187 14.45 -6.55 5.45
C PHE A 187 15.66 -7.35 5.94
N LEU A 188 15.56 -8.69 6.00
CA LEU A 188 16.69 -9.56 6.33
C LEU A 188 17.80 -9.48 5.27
N GLU A 189 17.43 -9.53 4.00
CA GLU A 189 18.37 -9.35 2.87
C GLU A 189 19.04 -7.96 2.95
N LEU A 190 18.25 -6.90 3.14
CA LEU A 190 18.77 -5.54 3.24
C LEU A 190 19.76 -5.38 4.41
N ALA A 191 19.43 -5.95 5.57
CA ALA A 191 20.30 -5.94 6.74
C ALA A 191 21.60 -6.71 6.47
N TYR A 192 21.52 -7.89 5.83
CA TYR A 192 22.69 -8.67 5.45
C TYR A 192 23.62 -7.87 4.52
N PHE A 193 23.07 -7.23 3.48
CA PHE A 193 23.83 -6.37 2.57
C PHE A 193 24.47 -5.18 3.29
N TYR A 194 23.75 -4.52 4.20
CA TYR A 194 24.28 -3.36 4.92
C TYR A 194 25.47 -3.73 5.81
N HIS A 195 25.42 -4.89 6.48
CA HIS A 195 26.49 -5.33 7.37
C HIS A 195 27.69 -5.98 6.66
N HIS A 196 27.52 -6.48 5.44
CA HIS A 196 28.57 -7.18 4.68
C HIS A 196 29.07 -6.44 3.43
N LYS A 197 28.65 -5.18 3.21
CA LYS A 197 29.15 -4.37 2.10
C LYS A 197 30.64 -4.06 2.32
N PRO A 198 31.54 -4.32 1.35
CA PRO A 198 32.95 -3.94 1.45
C PRO A 198 33.06 -2.42 1.66
N LYS A 199 33.92 -1.99 2.59
CA LYS A 199 34.08 -0.55 2.92
C LYS A 199 34.66 0.29 1.77
N ASP A 200 35.19 -0.37 0.74
CA ASP A 200 36.00 0.25 -0.32
C ASP A 200 35.34 0.21 -1.72
N SER A 201 34.01 -0.01 -1.81
CA SER A 201 33.25 -0.06 -3.08
C SER A 201 32.33 1.14 -3.30
#